data_AF-A0A068URF7-F1
#
_entry.id   AF-A0A068URF7-F1
#
_cell.length_a   1.000
_cell.length_b   1.000
_cell.length_c   1.000
_cell.angle_alpha   90.00
_cell.angle_beta   90.00
_cell.angle_gamma   90.00
#
_symmetry.space_group_name_H-M   'P 1'
#
loop_
_entity.id
_entity.type
_entity.pdbx_description
1 polymer ?
#
loop_
_entity_poly.entity_id
_entity_poly.type
_entity_poly.pdbx_seq_one_letter_code
_entity_poly.pdbx_strand_id
1 'polypeptide(L)'
;MMRKKISMPAHLMYDGRDDDLFEHFSTVAQCLGVYTAKDYADILEFLVGRWKVGDLTGLSAEGRKTQDYVCGLLARIRKLEERAQARAKQGPCIPFSWIYDREVQL
;
A
#
# COMPACT_ATOMS: atom_id res chain seq x y z
N MET A 1 0.90 6.59 -13.05
CA MET A 1 1.11 5.53 -12.04
C MET A 1 0.61 5.96 -10.67
N MET A 2 1.27 6.89 -9.98
CA MET A 2 0.92 7.20 -8.58
C MET A 2 -0.50 7.73 -8.33
N ARG A 3 -1.08 8.49 -9.28
CA ARG A 3 -2.51 8.88 -9.20
C ARG A 3 -3.48 7.70 -9.25
N LYS A 4 -3.11 6.59 -9.91
CA LYS A 4 -3.92 5.37 -10.03
C LYS A 4 -3.66 4.38 -8.88
N LYS A 5 -2.69 4.67 -7.99
CA LYS A 5 -2.05 3.71 -7.08
C LYS A 5 -1.33 2.59 -7.84
N ILE A 6 -0.35 1.95 -7.20
CA ILE A 6 0.26 0.74 -7.74
C ILE A 6 -0.56 -0.44 -7.22
N SER A 7 -1.37 -1.04 -8.09
CA SER A 7 -2.13 -2.24 -7.75
C SER A 7 -1.17 -3.42 -7.61
N MET A 8 -1.38 -4.23 -6.57
CA MET A 8 -0.61 -5.46 -6.41
C MET A 8 -0.95 -6.44 -7.54
N PRO A 9 0.02 -7.21 -8.07
CA PRO A 9 -0.24 -8.13 -9.18
C PRO A 9 -1.37 -9.12 -8.89
N ALA A 10 -1.45 -9.59 -7.64
CA ALA A 10 -2.45 -10.54 -7.18
C ALA A 10 -3.70 -9.88 -6.56
N HIS A 11 -4.02 -8.62 -6.89
CA HIS A 11 -5.20 -7.93 -6.31
C HIS A 11 -6.55 -8.56 -6.70
N LEU A 12 -6.59 -9.47 -7.67
CA LEU A 12 -7.77 -10.25 -8.07
C LEU A 12 -7.71 -11.69 -7.54
N MET A 13 -7.07 -11.90 -6.39
CA MET A 13 -6.94 -13.22 -5.78
C MET A 13 -8.31 -13.76 -5.42
N TYR A 14 -8.57 -15.02 -5.77
CA TYR A 14 -9.83 -15.70 -5.48
C TYR A 14 -9.59 -17.20 -5.30
N ASP A 15 -10.16 -17.79 -4.25
CA ASP A 15 -10.03 -19.22 -3.92
C ASP A 15 -11.26 -20.05 -4.28
N GLY A 16 -12.28 -19.43 -4.90
CA GLY A 16 -13.55 -20.09 -5.21
C GLY A 16 -14.68 -19.81 -4.21
N ARG A 17 -14.42 -19.05 -3.13
CA ARG A 17 -15.42 -18.77 -2.10
C ARG A 17 -15.28 -17.41 -1.40
N ASP A 18 -14.08 -16.86 -1.29
CA ASP A 18 -13.84 -15.58 -0.65
C ASP A 18 -13.58 -14.50 -1.71
N ASP A 19 -14.60 -13.67 -1.94
CA ASP A 19 -14.54 -12.58 -2.94
C ASP A 19 -13.54 -11.47 -2.56
N ASP A 20 -13.19 -11.36 -1.27
CA ASP A 20 -12.31 -10.33 -0.71
C ASP A 20 -10.93 -10.91 -0.29
N LEU A 21 -10.57 -12.08 -0.82
CA LEU A 21 -9.39 -12.84 -0.39
C LEU A 21 -8.08 -12.05 -0.41
N PHE A 22 -7.89 -11.17 -1.39
CA PHE A 22 -6.71 -10.30 -1.43
C PHE A 22 -6.69 -9.30 -0.27
N GLU A 23 -7.82 -8.67 0.05
CA GLU A 23 -7.93 -7.70 1.14
C GLU A 23 -7.67 -8.41 2.49
N HIS A 24 -8.28 -9.57 2.69
CA HIS A 24 -8.05 -10.43 3.85
C HIS A 24 -6.57 -10.83 4.01
N PHE A 25 -5.96 -11.36 2.95
CA PHE A 25 -4.54 -11.70 2.94
C PHE A 25 -3.65 -10.49 3.24
N SER A 26 -3.91 -9.35 2.58
CA SER A 26 -3.11 -8.14 2.75
C SER A 26 -3.21 -7.57 4.16
N THR A 27 -4.35 -7.75 4.81
CA THR A 27 -4.59 -7.34 6.20
C THR A 27 -3.74 -8.19 7.16
N VAL A 28 -3.71 -9.51 6.98
CA VAL A 28 -2.82 -10.40 7.75
C VAL A 28 -1.34 -10.01 7.54
N ALA A 29 -0.92 -9.74 6.30
CA ALA A 29 0.44 -9.31 6.00
C ALA A 29 0.80 -7.97 6.66
N GLN A 30 -0.15 -7.02 6.71
CA GLN A 30 -0.01 -5.73 7.38
C GLN A 30 0.13 -5.92 8.90
N CYS A 31 -0.68 -6.78 9.52
CA CYS A 31 -0.65 -7.03 10.97
C CYS A 31 0.60 -7.78 11.41
N LEU A 32 1.11 -8.70 10.59
CA LEU A 32 2.39 -9.38 10.82
C LEU A 32 3.61 -8.50 10.49
N GLY A 33 3.41 -7.32 9.91
CA GLY A 33 4.50 -6.43 9.49
C GLY A 33 5.33 -6.96 8.33
N VAL A 34 4.81 -7.90 7.54
CA VAL A 34 5.50 -8.48 6.37
C VAL A 34 5.55 -7.48 5.22
N TYR A 35 4.43 -6.81 4.96
CA TYR A 35 4.33 -5.71 4.01
C TYR A 35 3.21 -4.77 4.44
N THR A 36 3.56 -3.52 4.65
CA THR A 36 2.69 -2.51 5.24
C THR A 36 2.53 -1.29 4.33
N ALA A 37 1.53 -0.46 4.62
CA ALA A 37 1.40 0.85 4.00
C ALA A 37 2.64 1.74 4.19
N LYS A 38 3.47 1.47 5.21
CA LYS A 38 4.74 2.17 5.46
C LYS A 38 5.78 1.73 4.43
N ASP A 39 5.91 0.43 4.17
CA ASP A 39 6.82 -0.08 3.14
C ASP A 39 6.50 0.51 1.77
N TYR A 40 5.21 0.67 1.45
CA TYR A 40 4.79 1.37 0.23
C TYR A 40 5.28 2.83 0.18
N ALA A 41 5.18 3.56 1.29
CA ALA A 41 5.68 4.94 1.39
C ALA A 41 7.20 4.99 1.25
N ASP A 42 7.92 4.08 1.89
CA ASP A 42 9.37 4.03 1.93
C ASP A 42 9.95 3.63 0.55
N ILE A 43 9.32 2.69 -0.17
CA ILE A 43 9.68 2.38 -1.56
C ILE A 43 9.51 3.62 -2.46
N LEU A 44 8.40 4.35 -2.29
CA LEU A 44 8.16 5.56 -3.08
C LEU A 44 9.20 6.63 -2.75
N GLU A 45 9.55 6.83 -1.48
CA GLU A 45 10.57 7.81 -1.05
C GLU A 45 11.93 7.45 -1.64
N PHE A 46 12.31 6.17 -1.55
CA PHE A 46 13.52 5.66 -2.15
C PHE A 46 13.58 5.95 -3.64
N LEU A 47 12.51 5.66 -4.40
CA LEU A 47 12.49 5.89 -5.85
C LEU A 47 12.55 7.38 -6.22
N VAL A 48 11.83 8.23 -5.47
CA VAL A 48 11.87 9.69 -5.65
C VAL A 48 13.29 10.23 -5.45
N GLY A 49 13.96 9.80 -4.38
CA GLY A 49 15.36 10.18 -4.11
C GLY A 49 16.34 9.57 -5.12
N ARG A 50 16.18 8.29 -5.45
CA ARG A 50 17.07 7.54 -6.36
C ARG A 50 17.07 8.10 -7.78
N TRP A 51 15.94 8.63 -8.24
CA TRP A 51 15.81 9.31 -9.53
C TRP A 51 15.95 10.82 -9.45
N LYS A 52 16.20 11.38 -8.25
CA LYS A 52 16.34 12.81 -8.02
C LYS A 52 15.17 13.61 -8.60
N VAL A 53 13.95 13.10 -8.41
CA VAL A 53 12.75 13.67 -9.03
C VAL A 53 12.57 15.14 -8.60
N GLY A 54 12.90 15.48 -7.35
CA GLY A 54 12.86 16.86 -6.84
C GLY A 54 13.88 17.81 -7.48
N ASP A 55 14.97 17.30 -8.05
CA ASP A 55 16.06 18.12 -8.62
C ASP A 55 15.91 18.33 -10.14
N LEU A 56 14.88 17.74 -10.76
CA LEU A 56 14.63 17.88 -12.19
C LEU A 56 14.31 19.34 -12.54
N THR A 57 15.06 19.90 -13.48
CA THR A 57 14.86 21.25 -14.04
C THR A 57 14.46 21.18 -15.51
N GLY A 58 14.08 22.31 -16.12
CA GLY A 58 13.68 22.36 -17.53
C GLY A 58 12.30 21.73 -17.83
N LEU A 59 11.51 21.40 -16.81
CA LEU A 59 10.17 20.84 -16.96
C LEU A 59 9.16 21.88 -17.47
N SER A 60 8.15 21.40 -18.21
CA SER A 60 6.97 22.20 -18.53
C SER A 60 6.17 22.56 -17.26
N ALA A 61 5.20 23.46 -17.37
CA ALA A 61 4.31 23.78 -16.24
C ALA A 61 3.56 22.54 -15.71
N GLU A 62 3.16 21.63 -16.59
CA GLU A 62 2.55 20.35 -16.22
C GLU A 62 3.56 19.40 -15.56
N GLY A 63 4.79 19.36 -16.07
CA GLY A 63 5.89 18.60 -15.48
C GLY A 63 6.19 19.03 -14.04
N ARG A 64 6.26 20.34 -13.78
CA ARG A 64 6.44 20.90 -12.43
C ARG A 64 5.29 20.51 -11.49
N LYS A 65 4.04 20.66 -11.92
CA LYS A 65 2.87 20.20 -11.12
C LYS A 65 2.93 18.71 -10.79
N THR A 66 3.44 17.89 -11.71
CA THR A 66 3.58 16.45 -11.52
C THR A 66 4.73 16.12 -10.58
N GLN A 67 5.86 16.84 -10.69
CA GLN A 67 7.00 16.75 -9.76
C GLN A 67 6.55 17.08 -8.33
N ASP A 68 5.90 18.22 -8.13
CA ASP A 68 5.38 18.65 -6.82
C ASP A 68 4.40 17.62 -6.23
N TYR A 69 3.51 17.07 -7.07
CA TYR A 69 2.57 16.04 -6.64
C TYR A 69 3.29 14.78 -6.16
N VAL A 70 4.28 14.27 -6.90
CA VAL A 70 4.98 13.03 -6.54
C VAL A 70 5.84 13.24 -5.27
N CYS A 71 6.57 14.36 -5.18
CA CYS A 71 7.36 14.69 -4.00
C CYS A 71 6.50 14.92 -2.76
N GLY A 72 5.33 15.54 -2.91
CA GLY A 72 4.39 15.77 -1.81
C GLY A 72 3.56 14.54 -1.40
N LEU A 73 3.50 13.49 -2.24
CA LEU A 73 2.66 12.32 -1.99
C LEU A 73 3.12 11.52 -0.77
N LEU A 74 4.43 11.50 -0.50
CA LEU A 74 5.05 10.76 0.61
C LEU A 74 4.45 11.13 1.97
N ALA A 75 4.38 12.43 2.26
CA ALA A 75 3.84 12.94 3.52
C ALA A 75 2.36 12.57 3.70
N ARG A 76 1.61 12.45 2.59
CA ARG A 76 0.20 12.07 2.63
C ARG A 76 0.02 10.58 2.91
N ILE A 77 0.86 9.71 2.34
CA ILE A 77 0.80 8.27 2.57
C ILE A 77 1.16 7.94 4.02
N ARG A 78 2.23 8.55 4.56
CA ARG A 78 2.62 8.34 5.97
C ARG A 78 1.50 8.67 6.96
N LYS A 79 0.81 9.80 6.77
CA LYS A 79 -0.36 10.16 7.60
C LYS A 79 -1.54 9.18 7.48
N LEU A 80 -1.69 8.50 6.34
CA LEU A 80 -2.73 7.49 6.15
C LEU A 80 -2.34 6.17 6.85
N GLU A 81 -1.06 5.80 6.81
CA GLU A 81 -0.53 4.62 7.49
C GLU A 81 -0.69 4.73 9.01
N GLU A 82 -0.30 5.84 9.63
CA GLU A 82 -0.47 6.07 11.07
C GLU A 82 -1.94 5.86 11.52
N ARG A 83 -2.89 6.27 10.67
CA ARG A 83 -4.33 6.09 10.92
C ARG A 83 -4.79 4.64 10.73
N ALA A 84 -4.23 3.93 9.76
CA ALA A 84 -4.54 2.53 9.51
C ALA A 84 -4.01 1.64 10.64
N GLN A 85 -2.79 1.89 11.10
CA GLN A 85 -2.17 1.15 12.20
C GLN A 85 -2.91 1.35 13.53
N ALA A 86 -3.47 2.54 13.76
CA ALA A 86 -4.34 2.81 14.91
C ALA A 86 -5.64 1.97 14.92
N ARG A 87 -6.12 1.53 13.74
CA ARG A 87 -7.34 0.74 13.58
C ARG A 87 -7.11 -0.78 13.55
N ALA A 88 -5.91 -1.23 13.21
CA ALA A 88 -5.57 -2.64 13.00
C ALA A 88 -5.60 -3.54 14.26
N LYS A 89 -5.84 -3.00 15.45
CA LYS A 89 -5.73 -3.78 16.70
C LYS A 89 -6.95 -4.68 17.03
N GLN A 90 -8.02 -4.66 16.23
CA GLN A 90 -9.30 -5.29 16.58
C GLN A 90 -10.08 -5.82 15.36
N GLY A 91 -9.41 -6.47 14.40
CA GLY A 91 -10.12 -7.13 13.30
C GLY A 91 -10.76 -8.46 13.72
N PRO A 92 -11.79 -8.92 12.98
CA PRO A 92 -12.44 -10.21 13.21
C PRO A 92 -11.48 -11.36 12.87
N CYS A 93 -11.75 -12.54 13.44
CA CYS A 93 -11.14 -13.79 12.98
C CYS A 93 -11.90 -14.30 11.75
N ILE A 94 -11.18 -14.65 10.69
CA ILE A 94 -11.78 -15.20 9.46
C ILE A 94 -11.08 -16.50 9.03
N PRO A 95 -11.81 -17.44 8.41
CA PRO A 95 -11.23 -18.71 7.93
C PRO A 95 -10.51 -18.53 6.58
N PHE A 96 -9.34 -19.16 6.43
CA PHE A 96 -8.61 -19.20 5.15
C PHE A 96 -8.56 -20.63 4.59
N SER A 97 -8.87 -20.80 3.30
CA SER A 97 -8.88 -22.13 2.63
C SER A 97 -7.50 -22.76 2.60
N TRP A 98 -6.46 -21.93 2.48
CA TRP A 98 -5.06 -22.34 2.42
C TRP A 98 -4.59 -23.06 3.68
N ILE A 99 -5.30 -22.91 4.80
CA ILE A 99 -4.97 -23.52 6.08
C ILE A 99 -6.10 -24.39 6.63
N TYR A 100 -6.87 -25.03 5.74
CA TYR A 100 -7.95 -25.96 6.09
C TYR A 100 -9.03 -25.28 6.96
N ASP A 101 -9.43 -24.07 6.58
CA ASP A 101 -10.51 -23.30 7.21
C ASP A 101 -10.26 -22.92 8.67
N ARG A 102 -8.99 -23.00 9.10
CA ARG A 102 -8.57 -22.41 10.37
C ARG A 102 -8.70 -20.89 10.29
N GLU A 103 -9.08 -20.31 11.41
CA GLU A 103 -9.29 -18.87 11.52
C GLU A 103 -8.00 -18.13 11.87
N VAL A 104 -7.83 -16.95 11.29
CA VAL A 104 -6.74 -16.02 11.58
C VAL A 104 -7.34 -14.65 11.87
N GLN A 105 -6.77 -13.96 12.86
CA GLN A 105 -7.15 -12.59 13.17
C GLN A 105 -6.68 -11.64 12.08
N LEU A 106 -7.61 -10.85 11.55
CA LEU A 106 -7.32 -9.69 10.70
C LEU A 106 -6.79 -8.51 11.52
#